data_AF-A0A1Q3TSX6-F1
#
_entry.id   AF-A0A1Q3TSX6-F1
#
_cell.length_a   1.000
_cell.length_b   1.000
_cell.length_c   1.000
_cell.angle_alpha   90.00
_cell.angle_beta   90.00
_cell.angle_gamma   90.00
#
_symmetry.space_group_name_H-M   'P 1'
#
loop_
_entity.id
_entity.type
_entity.pdbx_description
1 polymer ?
#
loop_
_entity_poly.entity_id
_entity_poly.type
_entity_poly.pdbx_seq_one_letter_code
_entity_poly.pdbx_strand_id
1 'polypeptide(L)'
;MLEAYHLISRKSLENNEILSAIFNRDKAPHWPYSAEIISGIKKRFIDVYNSGYLFSYKRRCELDLYNPSDLKPVDFLAGDDNYIFLSFGRRDEYFKDWPEANYGFIFDAFELIKMGATLRTHDLIKPYNDLWDKLLIGFSEPEKGNLERLCLRENKPVDLTKLKQNFPEIQKFCELFYMEAKNLKSSADLSGQEALALLEKNGPNSDFELLIPQRLPVSKAIKYIVASEIISKSEFAAWISTT
;
A
#
# COMPACT_ATOMS: atom_id res chain seq x y z
N MET A 1 4.56 -5.04 -5.60
CA MET A 1 3.60 -4.14 -6.27
C MET A 1 3.00 -3.26 -5.20
N LEU A 2 3.41 -1.99 -5.18
CA LEU A 2 2.81 -0.96 -4.34
C LEU A 2 1.63 -0.40 -5.12
N GLU A 3 0.41 -0.73 -4.71
CA GLU A 3 -0.80 -0.05 -5.21
C GLU A 3 -0.88 1.30 -4.50
N ALA A 4 -0.72 2.40 -5.24
CA ALA A 4 -0.78 3.75 -4.68
C ALA A 4 -2.24 4.25 -4.70
N TYR A 5 -2.89 4.22 -3.54
CA TYR A 5 -4.17 4.89 -3.33
C TYR A 5 -3.92 6.34 -2.93
N HIS A 6 -4.54 7.30 -3.60
CA HIS A 6 -4.29 8.73 -3.38
C HIS A 6 -5.27 9.39 -2.44
N LEU A 7 -4.81 10.42 -1.73
CA LEU A 7 -5.64 11.16 -0.80
C LEU A 7 -5.56 12.66 -0.99
N ILE A 8 -6.71 13.33 -0.88
CA ILE A 8 -6.84 14.79 -0.92
C ILE A 8 -7.77 15.20 0.22
N SER A 9 -7.37 16.21 1.01
CA SER A 9 -8.16 16.68 2.16
C SER A 9 -9.53 17.20 1.72
N ARG A 10 -10.53 17.15 2.61
CA ARG A 10 -11.89 17.71 2.35
C ARG A 10 -11.87 19.19 1.96
N LYS A 11 -11.00 19.98 2.59
CA LYS A 11 -10.75 21.41 2.26
C LYS A 11 -10.14 21.59 0.87
N SER A 12 -9.36 20.60 0.42
CA SER A 12 -8.78 20.54 -0.93
C SER A 12 -9.74 20.01 -2.00
N LEU A 13 -10.82 19.34 -1.60
CA LEU A 13 -11.88 18.87 -2.51
C LEU A 13 -12.91 19.97 -2.82
N GLU A 14 -13.10 20.93 -1.91
CA GLU A 14 -13.99 22.08 -2.10
C GLU A 14 -13.42 23.09 -3.10
N ASN A 15 -12.10 23.18 -3.21
CA ASN A 15 -11.41 23.97 -4.23
C ASN A 15 -10.92 23.04 -5.36
N ASN A 16 -11.70 22.94 -6.44
CA ASN A 16 -11.36 22.18 -7.65
C ASN A 16 -9.93 22.47 -8.19
N GLU A 17 -9.37 23.63 -7.86
CA GLU A 17 -8.01 24.05 -8.22
C GLU A 17 -6.90 23.12 -7.68
N ILE A 18 -7.07 22.49 -6.51
CA ILE A 18 -6.06 21.59 -5.92
C ILE A 18 -6.06 20.24 -6.63
N LEU A 19 -7.22 19.75 -7.06
CA LEU A 19 -7.32 18.54 -7.89
C LEU A 19 -6.63 18.73 -9.24
N SER A 20 -6.81 19.89 -9.88
CA SER A 20 -6.11 20.24 -11.13
C SER A 20 -4.61 20.50 -10.93
N ALA A 21 -4.16 20.91 -9.74
CA ALA A 21 -2.73 21.10 -9.44
C ALA A 21 -2.00 19.78 -9.18
N ILE A 22 -2.68 18.79 -8.58
CA ILE A 22 -2.17 17.42 -8.36
C ILE A 22 -2.20 16.64 -9.69
N PHE A 23 -3.25 16.79 -10.47
CA PHE A 23 -3.45 16.11 -11.75
C PHE A 23 -3.66 17.13 -12.85
N ASN A 24 -2.58 17.82 -13.23
CA ASN A 24 -2.63 18.78 -14.32
C ASN A 24 -2.79 18.00 -15.63
N ARG A 25 -4.04 17.86 -16.09
CA ARG A 25 -4.49 17.04 -17.23
C ARG A 25 -3.69 17.31 -18.51
N ASP A 26 -3.20 18.54 -18.66
CA ASP A 26 -2.43 18.99 -19.83
C ASP A 26 -0.97 18.50 -19.86
N LYS A 27 -0.49 17.84 -18.79
CA LYS A 27 0.88 17.29 -18.69
C LYS A 27 0.94 15.76 -18.70
N ALA A 28 -0.20 15.09 -18.81
CA ALA A 28 -0.28 13.65 -19.00
C ALA A 28 -0.44 13.37 -20.50
N PRO A 29 0.64 13.28 -21.30
CA PRO A 29 0.52 12.96 -22.71
C PRO A 29 -0.20 11.61 -22.83
N HIS A 30 -1.10 11.49 -23.81
CA HIS A 30 -1.81 10.27 -24.18
C HIS A 30 -0.96 9.01 -23.91
N TRP A 31 -1.21 8.34 -22.78
CA TRP A 31 -0.33 7.28 -22.33
C TRP A 31 -0.61 5.97 -23.09
N PRO A 32 0.42 5.29 -23.61
CA PRO A 32 0.27 4.17 -24.52
C PRO A 32 0.11 2.84 -23.76
N TYR A 33 -0.92 2.72 -22.93
CA TYR A 33 -1.18 1.43 -22.27
C TYR A 33 -1.76 0.43 -23.27
N SER A 34 -1.28 -0.81 -23.21
CA SER A 34 -1.89 -1.90 -23.96
C SER A 34 -3.31 -2.15 -23.44
N ALA A 35 -4.18 -2.66 -24.31
CA ALA A 35 -5.53 -3.08 -23.91
C ALA A 35 -5.51 -4.13 -22.78
N GLU A 36 -4.46 -4.95 -22.72
CA GLU A 36 -4.25 -5.95 -21.67
C GLU A 36 -4.01 -5.31 -20.29
N ILE A 37 -3.15 -4.29 -20.21
CA ILE A 37 -2.90 -3.55 -18.97
C ILE A 37 -4.19 -2.91 -18.45
N ILE A 38 -4.93 -2.23 -19.35
CA ILE A 38 -6.21 -1.59 -19.01
C ILE A 38 -7.22 -2.63 -18.53
N SER A 39 -7.31 -3.79 -19.19
CA SER A 39 -8.19 -4.90 -18.81
C SER A 39 -7.84 -5.47 -17.43
N GLY A 40 -6.55 -5.68 -17.14
CA GLY A 40 -6.09 -6.16 -15.84
C GLY A 40 -6.42 -5.18 -14.70
N ILE A 41 -6.22 -3.89 -14.93
CA ILE A 41 -6.60 -2.81 -14.00
C ILE A 41 -8.11 -2.82 -13.75
N LYS A 42 -8.90 -2.85 -14.82
CA LYS A 42 -10.37 -2.84 -14.75
C LYS A 42 -10.88 -4.04 -13.97
N LYS A 43 -10.33 -5.23 -14.22
CA LYS A 43 -10.68 -6.45 -13.49
C LYS A 43 -10.44 -6.31 -11.99
N ARG A 44 -9.22 -5.94 -11.57
CA ARG A 44 -8.88 -5.77 -10.14
C ARG A 44 -9.80 -4.75 -9.47
N PHE A 45 -10.13 -3.68 -10.17
CA PHE A 45 -11.05 -2.68 -9.65
C PHE A 45 -12.45 -3.27 -9.44
N ILE A 46 -13.01 -3.94 -10.46
CA ILE A 46 -14.33 -4.58 -10.38
C ILE A 46 -14.36 -5.57 -9.22
N ASP A 47 -13.31 -6.36 -9.03
CA ASP A 47 -13.19 -7.31 -7.93
C ASP A 47 -13.26 -6.59 -6.56
N VAL A 48 -12.50 -5.51 -6.38
CA VAL A 48 -12.54 -4.69 -5.15
C VAL A 48 -13.91 -4.04 -4.95
N TYR A 49 -14.47 -3.42 -5.99
CA TYR A 49 -15.77 -2.74 -5.92
C TYR A 49 -16.89 -3.70 -5.54
N ASN A 50 -16.95 -4.86 -6.20
CA ASN A 50 -17.95 -5.90 -5.94
C ASN A 50 -17.77 -6.54 -4.56
N SER A 51 -16.54 -6.63 -4.05
CA SER A 51 -16.30 -7.12 -2.69
C SER A 51 -16.82 -6.14 -1.62
N GLY A 52 -17.01 -4.86 -1.96
CA GLY A 52 -17.43 -3.81 -1.05
C GLY A 52 -16.35 -3.32 -0.09
N TYR A 53 -15.16 -3.94 -0.10
CA TYR A 53 -14.07 -3.64 0.82
C TYR A 53 -12.70 -3.64 0.11
N LEU A 54 -11.83 -2.73 0.52
CA LEU A 54 -10.40 -2.94 0.41
C LEU A 54 -9.96 -3.88 1.53
N PHE A 55 -9.03 -4.78 1.22
CA PHE A 55 -8.49 -5.76 2.16
C PHE A 55 -6.97 -5.62 2.25
N SER A 56 -6.42 -5.87 3.44
CA SER A 56 -4.98 -6.00 3.64
C SER A 56 -4.40 -7.11 2.78
N TYR A 57 -3.10 -7.06 2.52
CA TYR A 57 -2.43 -8.05 1.68
C TYR A 57 -2.67 -9.48 2.16
N LYS A 58 -2.47 -9.73 3.47
CA LYS A 58 -2.71 -11.03 4.09
C LYS A 58 -4.12 -11.53 3.81
N ARG A 59 -5.12 -10.66 3.98
CA ARG A 59 -6.51 -11.03 3.76
C ARG A 59 -6.81 -11.33 2.30
N ARG A 60 -6.17 -10.63 1.36
CA ARG A 60 -6.29 -10.94 -0.08
C ARG A 60 -5.73 -12.32 -0.41
N CYS A 61 -4.59 -12.69 0.16
CA CYS A 61 -4.02 -14.04 -0.01
C CYS A 61 -4.94 -15.12 0.57
N GLU A 62 -5.52 -14.90 1.76
CA GLU A 62 -6.49 -15.84 2.36
C GLU A 62 -7.76 -16.04 1.53
N LEU A 63 -8.15 -15.03 0.74
CA LEU A 63 -9.33 -15.06 -0.11
C LEU A 63 -9.03 -15.49 -1.56
N ASP A 64 -7.78 -15.86 -1.86
CA ASP A 64 -7.30 -16.19 -3.21
C ASP A 64 -7.59 -15.07 -4.24
N LEU A 65 -7.61 -13.82 -3.76
CA LEU A 65 -7.88 -12.64 -4.60
C LEU A 65 -6.61 -12.09 -5.25
N TYR A 66 -5.44 -12.65 -4.95
CA TYR A 66 -4.17 -12.00 -5.30
C TYR A 66 -2.94 -12.91 -5.31
N ASN A 67 -1.97 -12.60 -6.21
CA ASN A 67 -0.72 -13.34 -6.33
C ASN A 67 0.30 -12.87 -5.27
N PRO A 68 0.86 -13.79 -4.45
CA PRO A 68 1.74 -13.47 -3.33
C PRO A 68 3.16 -12.94 -3.68
N SER A 69 3.49 -12.70 -4.96
CA SER A 69 4.80 -12.19 -5.39
C SER A 69 5.04 -10.70 -5.15
N ASP A 70 4.01 -9.97 -4.70
CA ASP A 70 4.00 -8.52 -4.76
C ASP A 70 4.42 -7.80 -3.48
N LEU A 71 4.31 -8.44 -2.31
CA LEU A 71 4.79 -7.84 -1.06
C LEU A 71 6.30 -8.08 -0.91
N LYS A 72 7.05 -7.10 -0.38
CA LYS A 72 8.45 -7.33 -0.05
C LYS A 72 8.51 -8.26 1.17
N PRO A 73 9.42 -9.24 1.22
CA PRO A 73 9.55 -10.14 2.37
C PRO A 73 9.71 -9.41 3.70
N VAL A 74 10.40 -8.28 3.70
CA VAL A 74 10.61 -7.46 4.90
C VAL A 74 9.32 -6.85 5.45
N ASP A 75 8.37 -6.48 4.59
CA ASP A 75 7.05 -5.99 5.03
C ASP A 75 6.26 -7.11 5.71
N PHE A 76 6.32 -8.32 5.14
CA PHE A 76 5.71 -9.50 5.75
C PHE A 76 6.30 -9.76 7.15
N LEU A 77 7.63 -9.73 7.26
CA LEU A 77 8.31 -9.96 8.53
C LEU A 77 8.04 -8.87 9.56
N ALA A 78 7.86 -7.63 9.12
CA ALA A 78 7.41 -6.53 9.96
C ALA A 78 5.93 -6.67 10.39
N GLY A 79 5.16 -7.55 9.74
CA GLY A 79 3.71 -7.70 9.96
C GLY A 79 2.89 -6.58 9.28
N ASP A 80 3.47 -5.91 8.30
CA ASP A 80 2.83 -4.86 7.51
C ASP A 80 1.76 -5.41 6.55
N ASP A 81 1.82 -6.71 6.23
CA ASP A 81 0.81 -7.46 5.48
C ASP A 81 -0.61 -7.42 6.10
N ASN A 82 -0.73 -7.03 7.38
CA ASN A 82 -2.00 -6.90 8.10
C ASN A 82 -2.72 -5.56 7.83
N TYR A 83 -2.08 -4.63 7.13
CA TYR A 83 -2.62 -3.31 6.85
C TYR A 83 -2.96 -3.13 5.37
N ILE A 84 -3.88 -2.21 5.12
CA ILE A 84 -4.04 -1.56 3.82
C ILE A 84 -3.17 -0.32 3.85
N PHE A 85 -2.28 -0.18 2.87
CA PHE A 85 -1.45 0.99 2.67
C PHE A 85 -2.15 1.95 1.72
N LEU A 86 -2.42 3.16 2.19
CA LEU A 86 -2.86 4.26 1.33
C LEU A 86 -1.79 5.35 1.35
N SER A 87 -1.48 5.93 0.20
CA SER A 87 -0.57 7.07 0.11
C SER A 87 -1.32 8.37 0.38
N PHE A 88 -0.74 9.22 1.23
CA PHE A 88 -1.21 10.59 1.42
C PHE A 88 -0.22 11.55 0.77
N GLY A 89 -0.70 12.25 -0.26
CA GLY A 89 0.05 13.27 -1.01
C GLY A 89 0.37 12.90 -2.47
N ARG A 90 1.24 13.68 -3.10
CA ARG A 90 1.62 13.51 -4.51
C ARG A 90 2.58 12.33 -4.68
N ARG A 91 2.25 11.40 -5.59
CA ARG A 91 3.11 10.27 -6.00
C ARG A 91 3.42 10.34 -7.50
N ASP A 92 3.85 11.50 -7.97
CA ASP A 92 4.11 11.73 -9.41
C ASP A 92 5.08 10.69 -10.00
N GLU A 93 6.02 10.20 -9.20
CA GLU A 93 6.99 9.17 -9.59
C GLU A 93 6.33 7.80 -9.81
N TYR A 94 5.30 7.45 -9.02
CA TYR A 94 4.56 6.19 -9.21
C TYR A 94 3.77 6.21 -10.52
N PHE A 95 3.19 7.37 -10.87
CA PHE A 95 2.50 7.55 -12.16
C PHE A 95 3.45 7.41 -13.35
N LYS A 96 4.72 7.80 -13.17
CA LYS A 96 5.72 7.73 -14.21
C LYS A 96 6.29 6.32 -14.37
N ASP A 97 6.63 5.67 -13.26
CA ASP A 97 7.44 4.45 -13.26
C ASP A 97 6.60 3.16 -13.20
N TRP A 98 5.38 3.22 -12.67
CA TRP A 98 4.48 2.07 -12.49
C TRP A 98 3.03 2.39 -12.88
N PRO A 99 2.78 2.99 -14.05
CA PRO A 99 1.46 3.48 -14.42
C PRO A 99 0.33 2.45 -14.27
N GLU A 100 0.61 1.18 -14.57
CA GLU A 100 -0.32 0.06 -14.46
C GLU A 100 -0.75 -0.29 -13.03
N ALA A 101 -0.02 0.23 -12.04
CA ALA A 101 -0.33 0.13 -10.61
C ALA A 101 -1.14 1.32 -10.08
N ASN A 102 -1.40 2.36 -10.91
CA ASN A 102 -2.06 3.60 -10.50
C ASN A 102 -3.56 3.61 -10.83
N TYR A 103 -4.30 2.71 -10.21
CA TYR A 103 -5.75 2.77 -10.10
C TYR A 103 -6.10 2.84 -8.62
N GLY A 104 -7.21 3.48 -8.27
CA GLY A 104 -7.54 3.56 -6.87
C GLY A 104 -8.74 4.40 -6.51
N PHE A 105 -8.75 4.75 -5.24
CA PHE A 105 -9.85 5.39 -4.54
C PHE A 105 -9.27 6.63 -3.85
N ILE A 106 -10.04 7.71 -3.86
CA ILE A 106 -9.74 8.91 -3.08
C ILE A 106 -10.49 8.81 -1.76
N PHE A 107 -9.79 9.03 -0.64
CA PHE A 107 -10.36 8.92 0.71
C PHE A 107 -10.26 10.23 1.50
N ASP A 108 -10.87 10.30 2.68
CA ASP A 108 -10.68 11.39 3.65
C ASP A 108 -9.70 10.93 4.74
N ALA A 109 -8.45 11.43 4.75
CA ALA A 109 -7.48 11.01 5.77
C ALA A 109 -7.94 11.37 7.17
N PHE A 110 -8.56 12.53 7.34
CA PHE A 110 -8.98 12.97 8.66
C PHE A 110 -10.08 12.05 9.19
N GLU A 111 -11.01 11.63 8.33
CA GLU A 111 -12.01 10.62 8.69
C GLU A 111 -11.37 9.26 8.99
N LEU A 112 -10.42 8.81 8.17
CA LEU A 112 -9.73 7.53 8.36
C LEU A 112 -8.94 7.49 9.67
N ILE A 113 -8.21 8.55 10.01
CA ILE A 113 -7.51 8.67 11.30
C ILE A 113 -8.50 8.64 12.46
N LYS A 114 -9.65 9.34 12.33
CA LYS A 114 -10.73 9.27 13.33
C LYS A 114 -11.36 7.88 13.46
N MET A 115 -11.27 7.07 12.41
CA MET A 115 -11.69 5.66 12.39
C MET A 115 -10.60 4.69 12.88
N GLY A 116 -9.45 5.19 13.34
CA GLY A 116 -8.37 4.37 13.88
C GLY A 116 -7.30 3.96 12.86
N ALA A 117 -7.21 4.65 11.71
CA ALA A 117 -6.03 4.54 10.86
C ALA A 117 -4.80 5.16 11.56
N THR A 118 -3.63 4.66 11.19
CA THR A 118 -2.33 5.15 11.64
C THR A 118 -1.67 5.93 10.50
N LEU A 119 -1.07 7.08 10.79
CA LEU A 119 -0.28 7.86 9.85
C LEU A 119 1.20 7.51 10.02
N ARG A 120 1.80 6.88 9.03
CA ARG A 120 3.25 6.65 8.97
C ARG A 120 3.94 7.81 8.27
N THR A 121 4.93 8.37 8.93
CA THR A 121 5.57 9.62 8.55
C THR A 121 6.63 9.50 7.47
N HIS A 122 7.09 8.29 7.15
CA HIS A 122 8.08 8.00 6.13
C HIS A 122 8.07 6.51 5.75
N ASP A 123 8.53 6.20 4.54
CA ASP A 123 8.69 4.82 4.07
C ASP A 123 9.70 4.05 4.93
N LEU A 124 9.30 2.87 5.41
CA LEU A 124 10.11 2.00 6.27
C LEU A 124 10.87 0.93 5.48
N ILE A 125 10.72 0.83 4.16
CA ILE A 125 11.36 -0.21 3.37
C ILE A 125 12.89 -0.20 3.50
N LYS A 126 13.51 1.00 3.45
CA LYS A 126 14.95 1.13 3.61
C LYS A 126 15.37 0.80 5.06
N PRO A 127 14.77 1.38 6.11
CA PRO A 127 15.02 0.96 7.49
C PRO A 127 14.88 -0.55 7.73
N TYR A 128 13.91 -1.19 7.08
CA TYR A 128 13.71 -2.63 7.16
C TYR A 128 14.81 -3.44 6.47
N ASN A 129 15.30 -3.00 5.31
CA ASN A 129 16.45 -3.62 4.66
C ASN A 129 17.74 -3.43 5.49
N ASP A 130 17.97 -2.23 6.02
CA ASP A 130 19.12 -1.97 6.90
C ASP A 130 19.05 -2.86 8.17
N LEU A 131 17.85 -3.05 8.73
CA LEU A 131 17.62 -3.95 9.86
C LEU A 131 17.85 -5.42 9.49
N TRP A 132 17.40 -5.85 8.32
CA TRP A 132 17.63 -7.20 7.80
C TRP A 132 19.13 -7.49 7.72
N ASP A 133 19.89 -6.62 7.06
CA ASP A 133 21.34 -6.76 6.89
C ASP A 133 22.06 -6.78 8.23
N LYS A 134 21.67 -5.91 9.16
CA LYS A 134 22.22 -5.87 10.52
C LYS A 134 22.00 -7.19 11.26
N LEU A 135 20.78 -7.75 11.20
CA LEU A 135 20.46 -8.98 11.91
C LEU A 135 21.14 -10.19 11.29
N LEU A 136 21.34 -10.21 9.96
CA LEU A 136 22.03 -11.31 9.25
C LEU A 136 23.48 -11.51 9.69
N ILE A 137 24.16 -10.49 10.22
CA ILE A 137 25.54 -10.60 10.73
C ILE A 137 25.65 -11.67 11.83
N GLY A 138 24.59 -11.87 12.61
CA GLY A 138 24.54 -12.83 13.70
C GLY A 138 24.34 -14.29 13.30
N PHE A 139 24.22 -14.59 12.00
CA PHE A 139 23.91 -15.91 11.47
C PHE A 139 25.07 -16.45 10.63
N SER A 140 25.24 -17.78 10.62
CA SER A 140 26.22 -18.49 9.79
C SER A 140 25.80 -18.53 8.32
N GLU A 141 26.73 -18.80 7.41
CA GLU A 141 26.45 -18.85 5.96
C GLU A 141 25.34 -19.84 5.56
N PRO A 142 25.25 -21.07 6.13
CA PRO A 142 24.11 -21.95 5.86
C PRO A 142 22.76 -21.35 6.29
N GLU A 143 22.72 -20.69 7.45
CA GLU A 143 21.51 -20.05 7.98
C GLU A 143 21.11 -18.84 7.12
N LYS A 144 22.09 -18.03 6.68
CA LYS A 144 21.87 -16.95 5.72
C LYS A 144 21.28 -17.48 4.41
N GLY A 145 21.80 -18.58 3.87
CA GLY A 145 21.24 -19.21 2.68
C GLY A 145 19.79 -19.69 2.88
N ASN A 146 19.43 -20.19 4.06
CA ASN A 146 18.05 -20.56 4.40
C ASN A 146 17.13 -19.32 4.52
N LEU A 147 17.63 -18.22 5.09
CA LEU A 147 16.91 -16.94 5.19
C LEU A 147 16.76 -16.25 3.83
N GLU A 148 17.77 -16.34 2.97
CA GLU A 148 17.65 -15.89 1.59
C GLU A 148 16.56 -16.69 0.87
N ARG A 149 16.49 -18.02 1.04
CA ARG A 149 15.38 -18.82 0.47
C ARG A 149 14.00 -18.41 1.00
N LEU A 150 13.91 -17.88 2.22
CA LEU A 150 12.69 -17.29 2.74
C LEU A 150 12.30 -16.01 1.97
N CYS A 151 13.28 -15.25 1.50
CA CYS A 151 13.11 -13.99 0.77
C CYS A 151 13.17 -14.12 -0.76
N LEU A 152 13.66 -15.25 -1.28
CA LEU A 152 13.94 -15.42 -2.69
C LEU A 152 12.65 -15.55 -3.49
N ARG A 153 12.64 -14.77 -4.58
CA ARG A 153 11.65 -14.56 -5.63
C ARG A 153 11.32 -15.82 -6.45
N GLU A 154 11.04 -16.95 -5.82
CA GLU A 154 10.22 -17.91 -6.56
C GLU A 154 8.85 -17.27 -6.75
N ASN A 155 8.23 -17.43 -7.92
CA ASN A 155 6.87 -16.95 -8.22
C ASN A 155 5.80 -17.68 -7.37
N LYS A 156 6.14 -18.09 -6.15
CA LYS A 156 5.34 -18.89 -5.25
C LYS A 156 5.49 -18.32 -3.83
N PRO A 157 4.39 -18.26 -3.07
CA PRO A 157 4.46 -17.90 -1.67
C PRO A 157 5.35 -18.92 -0.95
N VAL A 158 6.33 -18.42 -0.22
CA VAL A 158 7.08 -19.25 0.73
C VAL A 158 6.14 -19.62 1.88
N ASP A 159 5.96 -20.91 2.14
CA ASP A 159 5.24 -21.37 3.34
C ASP A 159 6.13 -21.17 4.57
N LEU A 160 5.94 -20.04 5.22
CA LEU A 160 6.69 -19.65 6.41
C LEU A 160 6.42 -20.56 7.60
N THR A 161 5.25 -21.20 7.65
CA THR A 161 4.95 -22.18 8.70
C THR A 161 5.87 -23.38 8.53
N LYS A 162 5.98 -23.88 7.30
CA LYS A 162 6.88 -25.00 6.97
C LYS A 162 8.34 -24.63 7.14
N LEU A 163 8.77 -23.43 6.77
CA LEU A 163 10.16 -23.01 6.99
C LEU A 163 10.50 -22.93 8.48
N LYS A 164 9.65 -22.29 9.29
CA LYS A 164 9.87 -22.19 10.74
C LYS A 164 9.91 -23.55 11.43
N GLN A 165 9.10 -24.51 10.98
CA GLN A 165 9.12 -25.88 11.50
C GLN A 165 10.42 -26.63 11.20
N ASN A 166 11.03 -26.37 10.03
CA ASN A 166 12.23 -27.09 9.60
C ASN A 166 13.54 -26.38 9.97
N PHE A 167 13.49 -25.08 10.27
CA PHE A 167 14.67 -24.24 10.51
C PHE A 167 14.43 -23.31 11.72
N PRO A 168 14.78 -23.74 12.95
CA PRO A 168 14.60 -22.93 14.17
C PRO A 168 15.29 -21.56 14.11
N GLU A 169 16.41 -21.45 13.38
CA GLU A 169 17.11 -20.19 13.12
C GLU A 169 16.23 -19.18 12.38
N ILE A 170 15.36 -19.64 11.47
CA ILE A 170 14.43 -18.80 10.74
C ILE A 170 13.38 -18.24 11.69
N GLN A 171 12.84 -19.08 12.59
CA GLN A 171 11.89 -18.61 13.58
C GLN A 171 12.52 -17.53 14.47
N LYS A 172 13.72 -17.77 14.99
CA LYS A 172 14.46 -16.80 15.79
C LYS A 172 14.71 -15.49 15.03
N PHE A 173 15.11 -15.57 13.76
CA PHE A 173 15.29 -14.38 12.92
C PHE A 173 13.98 -13.60 12.76
N CYS A 174 12.87 -14.27 12.41
CA CYS A 174 11.57 -13.62 12.25
C CYS A 174 11.12 -12.90 13.54
N GLU A 175 11.31 -13.54 14.70
CA GLU A 175 10.96 -12.96 16.00
C GLU A 175 11.81 -11.72 16.31
N LEU A 176 13.13 -11.78 16.11
CA LEU A 176 14.02 -10.64 16.29
C LEU A 176 13.68 -9.49 15.32
N PHE A 177 13.48 -9.80 14.05
CA PHE A 177 13.12 -8.81 13.04
C PHE A 177 11.80 -8.13 13.39
N TYR A 178 10.77 -8.89 13.73
CA TYR A 178 9.46 -8.35 14.09
C TYR A 178 9.55 -7.41 15.30
N MET A 179 10.30 -7.80 16.34
CA MET A 179 10.47 -6.99 17.55
C MET A 179 11.20 -5.67 17.25
N GLU A 180 12.28 -5.69 16.48
CA GLU A 180 13.01 -4.48 16.10
C GLU A 180 12.23 -3.60 15.12
N ALA A 181 11.51 -4.21 14.17
CA ALA A 181 10.62 -3.49 13.25
C ALA A 181 9.49 -2.78 14.00
N LYS A 182 8.97 -3.36 15.09
CA LYS A 182 8.00 -2.70 15.97
C LYS A 182 8.56 -1.42 16.60
N ASN A 183 9.84 -1.41 16.96
CA ASN A 183 10.49 -0.21 17.48
C ASN A 183 10.61 0.87 16.39
N LEU A 184 11.03 0.51 15.17
CA LEU A 184 11.06 1.41 14.02
C LEU A 184 9.67 2.02 13.77
N LYS A 185 8.63 1.19 13.72
CA LYS A 185 7.24 1.62 13.59
C LYS A 185 6.82 2.59 14.67
N SER A 186 7.12 2.31 15.95
CA SER A 186 6.73 3.20 17.05
C SER A 186 7.28 4.63 16.94
N SER A 187 8.39 4.80 16.21
CA SER A 187 8.99 6.12 15.94
C SER A 187 8.43 6.80 14.69
N ALA A 188 7.84 6.03 13.78
CA ALA A 188 7.35 6.50 12.48
C ALA A 188 5.83 6.68 12.43
N ASP A 189 5.10 5.88 13.22
CA ASP A 189 3.66 5.73 13.20
C ASP A 189 3.00 6.65 14.24
N LEU A 190 2.16 7.56 13.76
CA LEU A 190 1.36 8.48 14.55
C LEU A 190 -0.11 8.07 14.51
N SER A 191 -0.85 8.37 15.57
CA SER A 191 -2.30 8.12 15.62
C SER A 191 -3.04 9.28 16.29
N GLY A 192 -4.36 9.27 16.17
CA GLY A 192 -5.23 10.23 16.86
C GLY A 192 -4.85 11.70 16.58
N GLN A 193 -4.75 12.50 17.64
CA GLN A 193 -4.54 13.95 17.53
C GLN A 193 -3.18 14.33 16.94
N GLU A 194 -2.13 13.55 17.20
CA GLU A 194 -0.79 13.82 16.67
C GLU A 194 -0.75 13.66 15.15
N ALA A 195 -1.38 12.58 14.64
CA ALA A 195 -1.53 12.36 13.21
C ALA A 195 -2.37 13.47 12.54
N LEU A 196 -3.49 13.87 13.16
CA LEU A 196 -4.35 14.95 12.64
C LEU A 196 -3.61 16.29 12.57
N ALA A 197 -2.88 16.65 13.64
CA ALA A 197 -2.08 17.87 13.68
C ALA A 197 -0.98 17.88 12.62
N LEU A 198 -0.33 16.72 12.38
CA LEU A 198 0.70 16.62 11.35
C LEU A 198 0.12 16.76 9.94
N LEU A 199 -1.03 16.14 9.67
CA LEU A 199 -1.74 16.27 8.40
C LEU A 199 -2.17 17.73 8.13
N GLU A 200 -2.71 18.41 9.14
CA GLU A 200 -3.11 19.81 9.03
C GLU A 200 -1.91 20.72 8.74
N LYS A 201 -0.78 20.47 9.42
CA LYS A 201 0.45 21.25 9.25
C LYS A 201 1.07 21.12 7.86
N ASN A 202 1.15 19.91 7.32
CA ASN A 202 1.94 19.65 6.10
C ASN A 202 1.08 19.63 4.82
N GLY A 203 -0.23 19.40 4.94
CA GLY A 203 -1.14 19.39 3.80
C GLY A 203 -0.79 18.33 2.73
N PRO A 204 -1.34 18.44 1.51
CA PRO A 204 -1.29 17.39 0.49
C PRO A 204 0.09 17.20 -0.19
N ASN A 205 1.11 17.96 0.20
CA ASN A 205 2.46 17.81 -0.34
C ASN A 205 3.35 16.88 0.50
N SER A 206 2.77 16.25 1.52
CA SER A 206 3.49 15.31 2.36
C SER A 206 3.70 13.98 1.64
N ASP A 207 4.70 13.24 2.10
CA ASP A 207 4.96 11.86 1.70
C ASP A 207 4.62 10.96 2.90
N PHE A 208 3.33 10.83 3.21
CA PHE A 208 2.89 10.01 4.33
C PHE A 208 2.16 8.77 3.82
N GLU A 209 2.13 7.73 4.65
CA GLU A 209 1.31 6.55 4.42
C GLU A 209 0.23 6.45 5.49
N LEU A 210 -0.94 6.00 5.12
CA LEU A 210 -2.02 5.66 6.04
C LEU A 210 -2.14 4.14 6.08
N LEU A 211 -2.04 3.61 7.30
CA LEU A 211 -2.18 2.19 7.59
C LEU A 211 -3.58 1.95 8.15
N ILE A 212 -4.37 1.17 7.43
CA ILE A 212 -5.72 0.82 7.87
C ILE A 212 -5.74 -0.65 8.26
N PRO A 213 -6.19 -1.00 9.48
CA PRO A 213 -6.21 -2.38 9.90
C PRO A 213 -7.24 -3.19 9.11
N GLN A 214 -6.80 -4.32 8.57
CA GLN A 214 -7.60 -5.40 7.97
C GLN A 214 -8.45 -5.07 6.75
N ARG A 215 -9.44 -4.16 6.87
CA ARG A 215 -10.40 -3.83 5.83
C ARG A 215 -10.89 -2.39 5.88
N LEU A 216 -11.14 -1.80 4.70
CA LEU A 216 -11.77 -0.49 4.55
C LEU A 216 -12.99 -0.60 3.64
N PRO A 217 -14.19 -0.19 4.05
CA PRO A 217 -15.35 -0.17 3.16
C PRO A 217 -15.11 0.76 1.96
N VAL A 218 -15.39 0.27 0.75
CA VAL A 218 -15.33 1.10 -0.48
C VAL A 218 -16.30 2.28 -0.41
N SER A 219 -17.36 2.19 0.40
CA SER A 219 -18.28 3.31 0.64
C SER A 219 -17.60 4.55 1.26
N LYS A 220 -16.44 4.38 1.90
CA LYS A 220 -15.60 5.46 2.43
C LYS A 220 -14.74 6.14 1.37
N ALA A 221 -14.72 5.62 0.14
CA ALA A 221 -14.16 6.33 -0.99
C ALA A 221 -15.04 7.54 -1.36
N ILE A 222 -14.40 8.70 -1.49
CA ILE A 222 -14.97 9.97 -1.91
C ILE A 222 -15.10 10.01 -3.44
N LYS A 223 -14.04 9.61 -4.15
CA LYS A 223 -13.97 9.58 -5.63
C LYS A 223 -13.12 8.39 -6.09
N TYR A 224 -13.10 8.15 -7.39
CA TYR A 224 -12.31 7.08 -8.00
C TYR A 224 -11.28 7.65 -8.96
N ILE A 225 -10.13 6.98 -9.06
CA ILE A 225 -9.09 7.28 -10.03
C ILE A 225 -9.04 6.13 -11.03
N VAL A 226 -9.33 6.45 -12.29
CA VAL A 226 -9.39 5.50 -13.40
C VAL A 226 -8.55 6.03 -14.54
N ALA A 227 -7.52 5.29 -14.94
CA ALA A 227 -6.61 5.70 -16.01
C ALA A 227 -6.12 7.15 -15.83
N SER A 228 -5.74 7.49 -14.59
CA SER A 228 -5.31 8.84 -14.17
C SER A 228 -6.38 9.93 -14.23
N GLU A 229 -7.65 9.60 -14.46
CA GLU A 229 -8.78 10.52 -14.37
C GLU A 229 -9.52 10.37 -13.04
N ILE A 230 -9.86 11.52 -12.44
CA ILE A 230 -10.74 11.56 -11.27
C ILE A 230 -12.17 11.60 -11.78
N ILE A 231 -12.93 10.55 -11.49
CA ILE A 231 -14.33 10.47 -11.90
C ILE A 231 -15.25 10.30 -10.68
N SER A 232 -16.48 10.79 -10.81
CA SER A 232 -17.54 10.65 -9.82
C SER A 232 -18.01 9.19 -9.69
N LYS A 233 -18.79 8.91 -8.64
CA LYS A 233 -19.40 7.58 -8.43
C LYS A 233 -20.27 7.12 -9.60
N SER A 234 -21.05 8.02 -10.19
CA SER A 234 -21.93 7.71 -11.32
C SER A 234 -21.15 7.51 -12.63
N GLU A 235 -20.15 8.36 -12.91
CA GLU A 235 -19.27 8.19 -14.07
C GLU A 235 -18.48 6.89 -13.97
N PHE A 236 -18.05 6.55 -12.76
CA PHE A 236 -17.39 5.29 -12.48
C PHE A 236 -18.32 4.08 -12.73
N ALA A 237 -19.56 4.13 -12.25
CA ALA A 237 -20.55 3.08 -12.50
C ALA A 237 -20.84 2.90 -14.00
N ALA A 238 -20.86 3.99 -14.77
CA ALA A 238 -20.97 3.91 -16.23
C ALA A 238 -19.72 3.28 -16.85
N TRP A 239 -18.52 3.65 -16.42
CA TRP A 239 -17.25 3.13 -16.93
C TRP A 239 -17.08 1.62 -16.75
N ILE A 240 -17.56 1.05 -15.64
CA ILE A 240 -17.56 -0.41 -15.44
C ILE A 240 -18.59 -1.13 -16.32
N SER A 241 -19.70 -0.46 -16.68
CA SER A 241 -20.82 -1.06 -17.41
C SER A 241 -20.62 -1.17 -18.94
N THR A 242 -19.59 -0.51 -19.49
CA THR A 242 -19.29 -0.49 -20.93
C THR A 242 -18.48 -1.70 -21.41
N THR A 243 -18.50 -2.80 -20.66
CA THR A 243 -17.82 -4.07 -20.94
C THR A 243 -18.78 -5.22 -20.68
#